data_AF-A0A845WT69-F1
#
_entry.id   AF-A0A845WT69-F1
#
_cell.length_a   1.000
_cell.length_b   1.000
_cell.length_c   1.000
_cell.angle_alpha   90.00
_cell.angle_beta   90.00
_cell.angle_gamma   90.00
#
_symmetry.space_group_name_H-M   'P 1'
#
loop_
_entity.id
_entity.type
_entity.pdbx_description
1 polymer ?
#
loop_
_entity_poly.entity_id
_entity_poly.type
_entity_poly.pdbx_seq_one_letter_code
_entity_poly.pdbx_strand_id
1 'polypeptide(L)'
;MWDLLTGSDSQRQSLLAENLVAGQNTLYKWALGLTRSENISQVALAVTQEKLLEAREAIRRQQQRLNIQHQELETFCKNLAQHVDSRFRELNAEIHKIKVSDTADREFNRIVDAWEAKSNYRNLPWVVQVAFLARQVFSGAVASYELESNDKEYFRKWFVDRIVKSPRSEEIPDRDHKTSNNNPFCSLADLLDKTRLDMADNGRTLEFAAALLEVRSVPRERLLNTPLLFTIGTTLELAALPDEARPPKPAHSAIGLCRAHIQHIDKNTDRRQFVETIVHETANDCMAIMATRPDITS
;
A
#
# COMPACT_ATOMS: atom_id res chain seq x y z
N MET A 1 42.46 -118.76 -51.82
CA MET A 1 43.21 -118.67 -53.09
C MET A 1 42.34 -118.13 -54.23
N TRP A 2 41.56 -117.06 -53.98
CA TRP A 2 40.86 -116.26 -55.01
C TRP A 2 40.80 -114.75 -54.62
N ASP A 3 40.95 -114.39 -53.34
CA ASP A 3 41.10 -112.98 -52.88
C ASP A 3 42.49 -112.36 -53.11
N LEU A 4 43.50 -113.16 -53.47
CA LEU A 4 44.88 -112.69 -53.70
C LEU A 4 45.16 -112.23 -55.14
N LEU A 5 44.17 -112.33 -56.06
CA LEU A 5 44.36 -112.08 -57.50
C LEU A 5 43.62 -110.85 -58.05
N THR A 6 42.74 -110.20 -57.29
CA THR A 6 41.98 -109.04 -57.78
C THR A 6 42.53 -107.69 -57.28
N GLY A 7 43.45 -107.68 -56.30
CA GLY A 7 43.90 -106.44 -55.66
C GLY A 7 42.78 -105.66 -54.96
N SER A 8 41.54 -106.17 -54.97
CA SER A 8 40.35 -105.42 -54.57
C SER A 8 40.34 -105.15 -53.08
N ASP A 9 40.94 -106.01 -52.25
CA ASP A 9 40.98 -105.84 -50.80
C ASP A 9 42.04 -104.80 -50.37
N SER A 10 43.20 -104.81 -51.02
CA SER A 10 44.21 -103.73 -50.88
C SER A 10 43.68 -102.40 -51.39
N GLN A 11 42.92 -102.41 -52.49
CA GLN A 11 42.30 -101.21 -53.05
C GLN A 11 41.14 -100.72 -52.19
N ARG A 12 40.36 -101.63 -51.56
CA ARG A 12 39.35 -101.29 -50.55
C ARG A 12 40.00 -100.69 -49.32
N GLN A 13 41.07 -101.26 -48.80
CA GLN A 13 41.80 -100.73 -47.66
C GLN A 13 42.45 -99.39 -47.97
N SER A 14 42.98 -99.20 -49.19
CA SER A 14 43.50 -97.92 -49.65
C SER A 14 42.40 -96.86 -49.77
N LEU A 15 41.25 -97.19 -50.36
CA LEU A 15 40.10 -96.29 -50.47
C LEU A 15 39.46 -96.00 -49.11
N LEU A 16 39.46 -96.98 -48.20
CA LEU A 16 39.02 -96.78 -46.82
C LEU A 16 39.99 -95.86 -46.10
N ALA A 17 41.30 -96.07 -46.23
CA ALA A 17 42.32 -95.21 -45.65
C ALA A 17 42.26 -93.78 -46.21
N GLU A 18 42.10 -93.62 -47.53
CA GLU A 18 41.92 -92.31 -48.17
C GLU A 18 40.64 -91.62 -47.71
N ASN A 19 39.51 -92.33 -47.61
CA ASN A 19 38.26 -91.76 -47.10
C ASN A 19 38.36 -91.40 -45.61
N LEU A 20 39.08 -92.20 -44.81
CA LEU A 20 39.30 -91.93 -43.40
C LEU A 20 40.19 -90.71 -43.22
N VAL A 21 41.26 -90.60 -44.00
CA VAL A 21 42.14 -89.42 -44.03
C VAL A 21 41.40 -88.18 -44.54
N ALA A 22 40.57 -88.31 -45.57
CA ALA A 22 39.73 -87.22 -46.08
C ALA A 22 38.70 -86.76 -45.03
N GLY A 23 38.04 -87.71 -44.36
CA GLY A 23 37.08 -87.43 -43.28
C GLY A 23 37.74 -86.78 -42.06
N GLN A 24 38.93 -87.28 -41.64
CA GLN A 24 39.72 -86.67 -40.58
C GLN A 24 40.17 -85.25 -40.95
N ASN A 25 40.59 -85.01 -42.20
CA ASN A 25 40.92 -83.67 -42.67
C ASN A 25 39.71 -82.73 -42.72
N THR A 26 38.53 -83.25 -43.04
CA THR A 26 37.30 -82.44 -43.05
C THR A 26 36.88 -82.07 -41.64
N LEU A 27 36.93 -83.03 -40.70
CA LEU A 27 36.68 -82.78 -39.28
C LEU A 27 37.69 -81.80 -38.68
N TYR A 28 38.98 -81.95 -39.01
CA TYR A 28 40.02 -81.03 -38.59
C TYR A 28 39.79 -79.60 -39.14
N LYS A 29 39.44 -79.47 -40.42
CA LYS A 29 39.06 -78.17 -41.01
C LYS A 29 37.81 -77.57 -40.36
N TRP A 30 36.83 -78.40 -40.02
CA TRP A 30 35.61 -77.95 -39.36
C TRP A 30 35.86 -77.52 -37.92
N ALA A 31 36.68 -78.26 -37.18
CA ALA A 31 37.15 -77.91 -35.84
C ALA A 31 37.92 -76.58 -35.85
N LEU A 32 38.88 -76.40 -36.77
CA LEU A 32 39.58 -75.13 -36.97
C LEU A 32 38.63 -73.97 -37.31
N GLY A 33 37.63 -74.23 -38.16
CA GLY A 33 36.59 -73.26 -38.50
C GLY A 33 35.77 -72.84 -37.28
N LEU A 34 35.37 -73.80 -36.43
CA LEU A 34 34.65 -73.56 -35.18
C LEU A 34 35.50 -72.77 -34.19
N THR A 35 36.75 -73.15 -33.95
CA THR A 35 37.64 -72.42 -33.03
C THR A 35 37.90 -70.99 -33.50
N ARG A 36 38.02 -70.78 -34.82
CA ARG A 36 38.16 -69.44 -35.39
C ARG A 36 36.89 -68.61 -35.22
N SER A 37 35.72 -69.21 -35.40
CA SER A 37 34.42 -68.56 -35.19
C SER A 37 34.19 -68.19 -33.72
N GLU A 38 34.60 -69.07 -32.80
CA GLU A 38 34.55 -68.82 -31.35
C GLU A 38 35.46 -67.65 -30.96
N ASN A 39 36.70 -67.64 -31.44
CA ASN A 39 37.64 -66.54 -31.18
C ASN A 39 37.12 -65.20 -31.72
N ILE A 40 36.55 -65.17 -32.94
CA ILE A 40 35.93 -63.96 -33.49
C ILE A 40 34.75 -63.51 -32.63
N SER A 41 33.93 -64.43 -32.14
CA SER A 41 32.78 -64.14 -31.29
C SER A 41 33.20 -63.61 -29.90
N GLN A 42 34.24 -64.18 -29.30
CA GLN A 42 34.80 -63.70 -28.03
C GLN A 42 35.41 -62.29 -28.17
N VAL A 43 36.14 -62.03 -29.24
CA VAL A 43 36.67 -60.68 -29.52
C VAL A 43 35.52 -59.69 -29.77
N ALA A 44 34.49 -60.07 -30.53
CA ALA A 44 33.32 -59.24 -30.74
C ALA A 44 32.56 -58.95 -29.43
N LEU A 45 32.43 -59.95 -28.55
CA LEU A 45 31.85 -59.80 -27.21
C LEU A 45 32.66 -58.84 -26.34
N ALA A 46 33.98 -58.95 -26.33
CA ALA A 46 34.86 -58.05 -25.58
C ALA A 46 34.72 -56.59 -26.06
N VAL A 47 34.74 -56.38 -27.38
CA VAL A 47 34.57 -55.05 -27.99
C VAL A 47 33.18 -54.48 -27.71
N THR A 48 32.12 -55.29 -27.84
CA THR A 48 30.76 -54.83 -27.54
C THR A 48 30.57 -54.50 -26.05
N GLN A 49 31.18 -55.27 -25.15
CA GLN A 49 31.17 -54.98 -23.72
C GLN A 49 31.89 -53.67 -23.39
N GLU A 50 33.07 -53.44 -23.98
CA GLU A 50 33.81 -52.18 -23.83
C GLU A 50 32.99 -50.98 -24.33
N LYS A 51 32.37 -51.09 -25.51
CA LYS A 51 31.52 -50.03 -26.07
C LYS A 51 30.24 -49.80 -25.26
N LEU A 52 29.65 -50.82 -24.65
CA LEU A 52 28.52 -50.66 -23.74
C LEU A 52 28.92 -49.96 -22.44
N LEU A 53 30.11 -50.22 -21.92
CA LEU A 53 30.64 -49.51 -20.74
C LEU A 53 30.90 -48.04 -21.06
N GLU A 54 31.56 -47.75 -22.19
CA GLU A 54 31.76 -46.38 -22.69
C GLU A 54 30.42 -45.64 -22.84
N ALA A 55 29.43 -46.27 -23.49
CA ALA A 55 28.10 -45.70 -23.69
C ALA A 55 27.39 -45.45 -22.35
N ARG A 56 27.47 -46.39 -21.40
CA ARG A 56 26.89 -46.24 -20.05
C ARG A 56 27.52 -45.07 -19.30
N GLU A 57 28.85 -44.90 -19.38
CA GLU A 57 29.54 -43.77 -18.76
C GLU A 57 29.20 -42.44 -19.42
N ALA A 58 29.05 -42.41 -20.75
CA ALA A 58 28.59 -41.23 -21.47
C ALA A 58 27.16 -40.84 -21.06
N ILE A 59 26.24 -41.81 -20.98
CA ILE A 59 24.87 -41.60 -20.50
C ILE A 59 24.87 -41.06 -19.07
N ARG A 60 25.68 -41.65 -18.17
CA ARG A 60 25.77 -41.21 -16.77
C ARG A 60 26.26 -39.76 -16.67
N ARG A 61 27.29 -39.39 -17.43
CA ARG A 61 27.80 -38.00 -17.48
C ARG A 61 26.76 -37.03 -18.02
N GLN A 62 26.03 -37.43 -19.06
CA GLN A 62 24.96 -36.62 -19.63
C GLN A 62 23.81 -36.41 -18.65
N GLN A 63 23.41 -37.45 -17.91
CA GLN A 63 22.37 -37.35 -16.89
C GLN A 63 22.78 -36.44 -15.72
N GLN A 64 24.05 -36.52 -15.28
CA GLN A 64 24.58 -35.60 -14.28
C GLN A 64 24.55 -34.15 -14.76
N ARG A 65 24.96 -33.89 -16.01
CA ARG A 65 24.91 -32.55 -16.60
C ARG A 65 23.48 -32.01 -16.69
N LEU A 66 22.52 -32.83 -17.11
CA LEU A 66 21.11 -32.45 -17.17
C LEU A 66 20.56 -32.12 -15.78
N ASN A 67 20.91 -32.89 -14.75
CA ASN A 67 20.49 -32.62 -13.38
C ASN A 67 21.04 -31.27 -12.86
N ILE A 68 22.31 -30.97 -13.11
CA ILE A 68 22.91 -29.69 -12.73
C ILE A 68 22.18 -28.54 -13.44
N GLN A 69 21.97 -28.66 -14.76
CA GLN A 69 21.24 -27.66 -15.54
C GLN A 69 19.81 -27.47 -15.04
N HIS A 70 19.10 -28.55 -14.66
CA HIS A 70 17.77 -28.45 -14.06
C HIS A 70 17.78 -27.71 -12.73
N GLN A 71 18.76 -27.97 -11.86
CA GLN A 71 18.89 -27.27 -10.57
C GLN A 71 19.21 -25.79 -10.77
N GLU A 72 20.10 -25.45 -11.71
CA GLU A 72 20.40 -24.06 -12.08
C GLU A 72 19.16 -23.35 -12.61
N LEU A 73 18.36 -24.02 -13.45
CA LEU A 73 17.14 -23.45 -14.01
C LEU A 73 16.05 -23.27 -12.93
N GLU A 74 15.91 -24.24 -12.02
CA GLU A 74 14.96 -24.15 -10.90
C GLU A 74 15.33 -23.00 -9.95
N THR A 75 16.61 -22.86 -9.61
CA THR A 75 17.09 -21.75 -8.77
C THR A 75 16.92 -20.40 -9.47
N PHE A 76 17.23 -20.32 -10.77
CA PHE A 76 16.98 -19.13 -11.57
C PHE A 76 15.50 -18.74 -11.59
N CYS A 77 14.60 -19.70 -11.85
CA CYS A 77 13.15 -19.46 -11.84
C CYS A 77 12.65 -19.00 -10.47
N LYS A 78 13.13 -19.58 -9.37
CA LYS A 78 12.79 -19.15 -8.01
C LYS A 78 13.24 -17.72 -7.72
N ASN A 79 14.48 -17.38 -8.09
CA ASN A 79 15.01 -16.03 -7.91
C ASN A 79 14.25 -15.01 -8.75
N LEU A 80 13.90 -15.37 -9.99
CA LEU A 80 13.11 -14.51 -10.86
C LEU A 80 11.70 -14.29 -10.30
N ALA A 81 11.03 -15.34 -9.83
CA ALA A 81 9.72 -15.22 -9.19
C ALA A 81 9.77 -14.31 -7.96
N GLN A 82 10.76 -14.49 -7.09
CA GLN A 82 10.94 -13.63 -5.91
C GLN A 82 11.22 -12.17 -6.28
N HIS A 83 12.05 -11.93 -7.29
CA HIS A 83 12.35 -10.58 -7.76
C HIS A 83 11.12 -9.90 -8.39
N VAL A 84 10.34 -10.66 -9.16
CA VAL A 84 9.08 -10.18 -9.73
C VAL A 84 8.08 -9.85 -8.63
N ASP A 85 7.92 -10.71 -7.63
CA ASP A 85 7.03 -10.48 -6.49
C ASP A 85 7.45 -9.28 -5.62
N SER A 86 8.76 -9.04 -5.46
CA SER A 86 9.23 -7.85 -4.74
C SER A 86 8.92 -6.58 -5.55
N ARG A 87 9.19 -6.58 -6.87
CA ARG A 87 8.88 -5.44 -7.74
C ARG A 87 7.38 -5.16 -7.82
N PHE A 88 6.53 -6.18 -7.87
CA PHE A 88 5.08 -5.98 -7.82
C PHE A 88 4.62 -5.40 -6.49
N ARG A 89 5.19 -5.83 -5.36
CA ARG A 89 4.87 -5.24 -4.05
C ARG A 89 5.30 -3.79 -3.94
N GLU A 90 6.49 -3.45 -4.42
CA GLU A 90 6.98 -2.07 -4.50
C GLU A 90 6.05 -1.19 -5.34
N LEU A 91 5.73 -1.64 -6.57
CA LEU A 91 4.83 -0.91 -7.47
C LEU A 91 3.43 -0.74 -6.88
N ASN A 92 2.87 -1.78 -6.26
CA ASN A 92 1.56 -1.68 -5.62
C ASN A 92 1.58 -0.69 -4.44
N ALA A 93 2.66 -0.65 -3.67
CA ALA A 93 2.81 0.33 -2.59
C ALA A 93 2.93 1.77 -3.13
N GLU A 94 3.66 1.98 -4.22
CA GLU A 94 3.75 3.28 -4.89
C GLU A 94 2.39 3.71 -5.48
N ILE A 95 1.69 2.82 -6.18
CA ILE A 95 0.35 3.07 -6.72
C ILE A 95 -0.62 3.43 -5.59
N HIS A 96 -0.56 2.70 -4.47
CA HIS A 96 -1.41 2.97 -3.33
C HIS A 96 -1.18 4.36 -2.75
N LYS A 97 0.10 4.74 -2.53
CA LYS A 97 0.47 6.10 -2.06
C LYS A 97 -0.04 7.19 -3.00
N ILE A 98 0.13 7.02 -4.31
CA ILE A 98 -0.36 7.98 -5.30
C ILE A 98 -1.89 8.07 -5.25
N LYS A 99 -2.58 6.93 -5.15
CA LYS A 99 -4.05 6.90 -5.09
C LYS A 99 -4.60 7.59 -3.84
N VAL A 100 -3.96 7.41 -2.69
CA VAL A 100 -4.35 8.07 -1.44
C VAL A 100 -4.15 9.58 -1.56
N SER A 101 -3.00 10.03 -2.08
CA SER A 101 -2.73 11.45 -2.35
C SER A 101 -3.76 12.05 -3.30
N ASP A 102 -4.00 11.43 -4.46
CA ASP A 102 -4.93 11.92 -5.47
C ASP A 102 -6.39 11.95 -4.96
N THR A 103 -6.77 10.98 -4.12
CA THR A 103 -8.10 10.99 -3.50
C THR A 103 -8.25 12.13 -2.50
N ALA A 104 -7.22 12.37 -1.68
CA ALA A 104 -7.19 13.50 -0.75
C ALA A 104 -7.20 14.85 -1.48
N ASP A 105 -6.40 15.01 -2.53
CA ASP A 105 -6.36 16.22 -3.37
C ASP A 105 -7.72 16.52 -4.03
N ARG A 106 -8.36 15.49 -4.61
CA ARG A 106 -9.68 15.65 -5.24
C ARG A 106 -10.77 15.99 -4.23
N GLU A 107 -10.78 15.33 -3.07
CA GLU A 107 -11.76 15.64 -2.03
C GLU A 107 -11.56 17.03 -1.45
N PHE A 108 -10.32 17.40 -1.15
CA PHE A 108 -9.95 18.73 -0.68
C PHE A 108 -10.44 19.82 -1.62
N ASN A 109 -10.05 19.76 -2.90
CA ASN A 109 -10.44 20.75 -3.90
C ASN A 109 -11.96 20.80 -4.06
N ARG A 110 -12.64 19.65 -4.12
CA ARG A 110 -14.11 19.59 -4.23
C ARG A 110 -14.80 20.32 -3.08
N ILE A 111 -14.35 20.12 -1.84
CA ILE A 111 -14.95 20.74 -0.65
C ILE A 111 -14.69 22.25 -0.63
N VAL A 112 -13.44 22.66 -0.89
CA VAL A 112 -13.02 24.06 -0.87
C VAL A 112 -13.65 24.84 -2.03
N ASP A 113 -13.66 24.30 -3.26
CA ASP A 113 -14.27 24.93 -4.42
C ASP A 113 -15.79 25.09 -4.24
N ALA A 114 -16.47 24.10 -3.65
CA ALA A 114 -17.91 24.20 -3.34
C ALA A 114 -18.21 25.28 -2.28
N TRP A 115 -17.28 25.50 -1.35
CA TRP A 115 -17.35 26.60 -0.40
C TRP A 115 -17.07 27.96 -1.09
N GLU A 116 -16.03 28.08 -1.91
CA GLU A 116 -15.71 29.28 -2.68
C GLU A 116 -16.87 29.70 -3.61
N ALA A 117 -17.54 28.73 -4.25
CA ALA A 117 -18.71 28.94 -5.11
C ALA A 117 -20.00 29.35 -4.37
N LYS A 118 -19.95 29.50 -3.03
CA LYS A 118 -21.10 29.80 -2.16
C LYS A 118 -22.22 28.76 -2.16
N SER A 119 -21.95 27.54 -2.63
CA SER A 119 -22.91 26.43 -2.62
C SER A 119 -23.12 25.89 -1.21
N ASN A 120 -22.07 25.86 -0.39
CA ASN A 120 -22.12 25.37 0.99
C ASN A 120 -22.10 26.52 2.02
N TYR A 121 -22.82 26.32 3.13
CA TYR A 121 -22.83 27.18 4.33
C TYR A 121 -23.19 28.66 4.11
N ARG A 122 -23.96 28.98 3.04
CA ARG A 122 -24.27 30.35 2.61
C ARG A 122 -24.85 31.28 3.69
N ASN A 123 -25.58 30.73 4.67
CA ASN A 123 -26.27 31.49 5.71
C ASN A 123 -25.57 31.46 7.07
N LEU A 124 -24.37 30.88 7.16
CA LEU A 124 -23.59 30.83 8.40
C LEU A 124 -22.52 31.93 8.38
N PRO A 125 -22.13 32.51 9.52
CA PRO A 125 -21.00 33.44 9.56
C PRO A 125 -19.67 32.71 9.33
N TRP A 126 -18.68 33.45 8.84
CA TRP A 126 -17.37 32.93 8.44
C TRP A 126 -16.69 32.07 9.52
N VAL A 127 -16.73 32.49 10.80
CA VAL A 127 -16.13 31.74 11.94
C VAL A 127 -16.66 30.30 12.01
N VAL A 128 -17.98 30.15 11.87
CA VAL A 128 -18.66 28.84 11.91
C VAL A 128 -18.41 28.08 10.61
N GLN A 129 -18.39 28.77 9.47
CA GLN A 129 -18.04 28.15 8.19
C GLN A 129 -16.65 27.53 8.21
N VAL A 130 -15.63 28.23 8.75
CA VAL A 130 -14.25 27.73 8.83
C VAL A 130 -14.17 26.49 9.72
N ALA A 131 -14.84 26.49 10.89
CA ALA A 131 -14.87 25.34 11.78
C ALA A 131 -15.50 24.10 11.12
N PHE A 132 -16.65 24.26 10.44
CA PHE A 132 -17.29 23.15 9.74
C PHE A 132 -16.54 22.70 8.50
N LEU A 133 -15.94 23.62 7.75
CA LEU A 133 -15.16 23.31 6.58
C LEU A 133 -13.89 22.52 6.96
N ALA A 134 -13.20 22.93 8.02
CA ALA A 134 -12.06 22.19 8.56
C ALA A 134 -12.50 20.77 8.98
N ARG A 135 -13.62 20.63 9.71
CA ARG A 135 -14.13 19.31 10.10
C ARG A 135 -14.47 18.45 8.90
N GLN A 136 -15.09 19.03 7.87
CA GLN A 136 -15.45 18.31 6.65
C GLN A 136 -14.20 17.81 5.91
N VAL A 137 -13.18 18.65 5.74
CA VAL A 137 -11.94 18.28 5.04
C VAL A 137 -11.16 17.21 5.80
N PHE A 138 -10.95 17.40 7.10
CA PHE A 138 -10.12 16.51 7.90
C PHE A 138 -10.87 15.28 8.44
N SER A 139 -12.17 15.12 8.17
CA SER A 139 -12.89 13.88 8.51
C SER A 139 -12.83 12.79 7.44
N GLY A 140 -12.30 13.11 6.25
CA GLY A 140 -12.30 12.24 5.06
C GLY A 140 -10.91 11.78 4.62
N ALA A 141 -10.69 11.74 3.31
CA ALA A 141 -9.46 11.22 2.69
C ALA A 141 -8.20 11.99 3.09
N VAL A 142 -8.31 13.28 3.47
CA VAL A 142 -7.18 14.09 3.92
C VAL A 142 -6.58 13.57 5.22
N ALA A 143 -7.41 13.12 6.18
CA ALA A 143 -6.89 12.53 7.42
C ALA A 143 -6.30 11.14 7.18
N SER A 144 -6.88 10.33 6.29
CA SER A 144 -6.24 9.06 5.86
C SER A 144 -4.86 9.33 5.27
N TYR A 145 -4.72 10.35 4.42
CA TYR A 145 -3.43 10.76 3.87
C TYR A 145 -2.43 11.18 4.95
N GLU A 146 -2.82 12.05 5.91
CA GLU A 146 -1.93 12.47 7.00
C GLU A 146 -1.47 11.27 7.85
N LEU A 147 -2.33 10.26 8.02
CA LEU A 147 -2.03 9.06 8.80
C LEU A 147 -1.06 8.12 8.06
N GLU A 148 -1.27 7.90 6.76
CA GLU A 148 -0.45 6.99 5.96
C GLU A 148 0.89 7.60 5.50
N SER A 149 0.91 8.89 5.17
CA SER A 149 2.11 9.59 4.68
C SER A 149 2.94 10.23 5.80
N ASN A 150 2.34 10.43 6.98
CA ASN A 150 2.89 11.22 8.09
C ASN A 150 3.23 12.68 7.71
N ASP A 151 2.76 13.18 6.56
CA ASP A 151 2.83 14.59 6.17
C ASP A 151 1.60 15.33 6.69
N LYS A 152 1.77 16.01 7.83
CA LYS A 152 0.72 16.80 8.48
C LYS A 152 0.69 18.25 8.01
N GLU A 153 1.69 18.72 7.28
CA GLU A 153 1.81 20.14 6.99
C GLU A 153 1.21 20.52 5.64
N TYR A 154 1.29 19.64 4.65
CA TYR A 154 0.90 19.94 3.27
C TYR A 154 -0.54 20.46 3.16
N PHE A 155 -1.54 19.63 3.52
CA PHE A 155 -2.94 20.01 3.43
C PHE A 155 -3.35 21.10 4.42
N ARG A 156 -2.73 21.13 5.61
CA ARG A 156 -3.02 22.15 6.63
C ARG A 156 -2.59 23.55 6.16
N LYS A 157 -1.37 23.69 5.64
CA LYS A 157 -0.88 24.95 5.08
C LYS A 157 -1.68 25.35 3.84
N TRP A 158 -1.98 24.40 2.97
CA TRP A 158 -2.76 24.66 1.78
C TRP A 158 -4.19 25.14 2.10
N PHE A 159 -4.85 24.53 3.09
CA PHE A 159 -6.15 24.97 3.59
C PHE A 159 -6.08 26.42 4.08
N VAL A 160 -5.13 26.72 4.97
CA VAL A 160 -4.95 28.06 5.54
C VAL A 160 -4.76 29.10 4.44
N ASP A 161 -3.84 28.85 3.51
CA ASP A 161 -3.55 29.79 2.43
C ASP A 161 -4.76 30.02 1.52
N ARG A 162 -5.55 28.97 1.26
CA ARG A 162 -6.72 29.08 0.40
C ARG A 162 -7.88 29.80 1.06
N ILE A 163 -8.13 29.54 2.35
CA ILE A 163 -9.14 30.28 3.10
C ILE A 163 -8.75 31.73 3.27
N VAL A 164 -7.51 32.05 3.64
CA VAL A 164 -7.06 33.43 3.85
C VAL A 164 -7.10 34.25 2.56
N LYS A 165 -6.75 33.66 1.40
CA LYS A 165 -6.81 34.31 0.07
C LYS A 165 -8.22 34.41 -0.51
N SER A 166 -9.21 33.74 0.09
CA SER A 166 -10.57 33.76 -0.42
C SER A 166 -11.19 35.16 -0.28
N PRO A 167 -11.95 35.65 -1.28
CA PRO A 167 -12.68 36.91 -1.19
C PRO A 167 -13.71 36.92 -0.03
N ARG A 168 -14.13 35.74 0.46
CA ARG A 168 -15.00 35.62 1.64
C ARG A 168 -14.30 36.05 2.94
N SER A 169 -12.98 35.97 2.96
CA SER A 169 -12.18 36.32 4.14
C SER A 169 -11.97 37.83 4.25
N GLU A 170 -12.25 38.61 3.20
CA GLU A 170 -12.22 40.09 3.22
C GLU A 170 -13.36 40.69 4.05
N GLU A 171 -14.38 39.90 4.41
CA GLU A 171 -15.46 40.30 5.33
C GLU A 171 -14.96 40.48 6.78
N ILE A 172 -13.72 40.09 7.08
CA ILE A 172 -13.06 40.23 8.38
C ILE A 172 -11.80 41.11 8.22
N PRO A 173 -11.69 42.23 8.95
CA PRO A 173 -10.54 43.13 8.83
C PRO A 173 -9.25 42.50 9.39
N ASP A 174 -8.17 42.54 8.59
CA ASP A 174 -6.81 42.16 9.00
C ASP A 174 -6.10 43.25 9.81
N ARG A 175 -5.10 42.84 10.59
CA ARG A 175 -4.23 43.71 11.41
C ARG A 175 -3.46 44.78 10.62
N ASP A 176 -3.18 44.54 9.33
CA ASP A 176 -2.24 45.36 8.53
C ASP A 176 -2.91 46.40 7.61
N HIS A 177 -4.25 46.43 7.50
CA HIS A 177 -4.95 47.44 6.72
C HIS A 177 -5.07 48.78 7.48
N LYS A 178 -4.02 49.61 7.38
CA LYS A 178 -3.93 50.97 7.95
C LYS A 178 -4.92 52.01 7.38
N THR A 179 -6.01 51.63 6.71
CA THR A 179 -6.79 52.55 5.86
C THR A 179 -8.31 52.54 6.06
N SER A 180 -8.83 52.10 7.21
CA SER A 180 -10.25 52.32 7.53
C SER A 180 -10.44 52.96 8.91
N ASN A 181 -10.71 54.27 8.89
CA ASN A 181 -11.29 55.00 10.02
C ASN A 181 -12.71 54.45 10.29
N ASN A 182 -12.82 53.38 11.09
CA ASN A 182 -13.93 52.99 11.97
C ASN A 182 -14.05 51.46 12.24
N ASN A 183 -12.95 50.75 12.48
CA ASN A 183 -12.99 49.63 13.44
C ASN A 183 -11.58 49.15 13.83
N PRO A 184 -11.05 49.56 15.00
CA PRO A 184 -9.82 48.98 15.51
C PRO A 184 -10.14 47.59 16.06
N PHE A 185 -9.42 46.55 15.61
CA PHE A 185 -9.28 45.27 16.31
C PHE A 185 -10.57 44.62 16.86
N CYS A 186 -11.09 43.57 16.21
CA CYS A 186 -11.99 42.65 16.90
C CYS A 186 -11.14 41.70 17.75
N SER A 187 -11.18 41.81 19.08
CA SER A 187 -10.69 40.72 19.93
C SER A 187 -11.38 39.41 19.55
N LEU A 188 -10.81 38.25 19.91
CA LEU A 188 -11.51 36.97 19.67
C LEU A 188 -12.95 37.01 20.22
N ALA A 189 -13.14 37.69 21.35
CA ALA A 189 -14.45 37.89 21.94
C ALA A 189 -15.38 38.72 21.05
N ASP A 190 -14.90 39.83 20.48
CA ASP A 190 -15.69 40.69 19.59
C ASP A 190 -16.03 39.99 18.27
N LEU A 191 -15.13 39.17 17.74
CA LEU A 191 -15.37 38.37 16.54
C LEU A 191 -16.50 37.35 16.77
N LEU A 192 -16.48 36.68 17.92
CA LEU A 192 -17.51 35.70 18.30
C LEU A 192 -18.83 36.38 18.67
N ASP A 193 -18.79 37.55 19.33
CA ASP A 193 -19.99 38.34 19.63
C ASP A 193 -20.62 38.91 18.33
N LYS A 194 -19.81 39.28 17.33
CA LYS A 194 -20.29 39.64 15.98
C LYS A 194 -20.92 38.44 15.27
N THR A 195 -20.25 37.28 15.32
CA THR A 195 -20.77 36.00 14.77
C THR A 195 -22.17 35.69 15.33
N ARG A 196 -22.38 35.93 16.63
CA ARG A 196 -23.69 35.80 17.27
C ARG A 196 -24.73 36.77 16.69
N LEU A 197 -24.37 38.04 16.53
CA LEU A 197 -25.26 39.07 15.98
C LEU A 197 -25.67 38.74 14.54
N ASP A 198 -24.73 38.25 13.73
CA ASP A 198 -24.98 37.83 12.34
C ASP A 198 -25.92 36.61 12.24
N MET A 199 -26.11 35.85 13.34
CA MET A 199 -27.01 34.69 13.43
C MET A 199 -28.31 34.98 14.21
N ALA A 200 -28.57 36.24 14.56
CA ALA A 200 -29.67 36.63 15.45
C ALA A 200 -31.07 36.44 14.83
N ASP A 201 -31.17 36.21 13.53
CA ASP A 201 -32.44 36.29 12.81
C ASP A 201 -33.49 35.23 13.20
N ASN A 202 -33.17 34.15 13.93
CA ASN A 202 -34.19 33.20 14.41
C ASN A 202 -33.82 32.25 15.58
N GLY A 203 -32.65 32.37 16.23
CA GLY A 203 -32.22 31.49 17.35
C GLY A 203 -31.93 30.03 16.97
N ARG A 204 -32.73 29.42 16.10
CA ARG A 204 -32.59 28.04 15.59
C ARG A 204 -31.26 27.80 14.88
N THR A 205 -30.74 28.80 14.17
CA THR A 205 -29.43 28.68 13.48
C THR A 205 -28.29 28.62 14.49
N LEU A 206 -28.40 29.33 15.62
CA LEU A 206 -27.43 29.27 16.73
C LEU A 206 -27.48 27.91 17.43
N GLU A 207 -28.69 27.44 17.78
CA GLU A 207 -28.88 26.12 18.39
C GLU A 207 -28.34 24.99 17.50
N PHE A 208 -28.64 25.04 16.21
CA PHE A 208 -28.17 24.05 15.24
C PHE A 208 -26.63 24.08 15.08
N ALA A 209 -26.03 25.27 14.98
CA ALA A 209 -24.58 25.41 14.89
C ALA A 209 -23.87 24.96 16.17
N ALA A 210 -24.42 25.28 17.34
CA ALA A 210 -23.94 24.81 18.63
C ALA A 210 -24.02 23.27 18.75
N ALA A 211 -25.17 22.70 18.37
CA ALA A 211 -25.40 21.26 18.39
C ALA A 211 -24.41 20.50 17.47
N LEU A 212 -24.13 21.02 16.27
CA LEU A 212 -23.18 20.41 15.33
C LEU A 212 -21.72 20.46 15.79
N LEU A 213 -21.35 21.43 16.62
CA LEU A 213 -20.01 21.48 17.20
C LEU A 213 -19.84 20.50 18.38
N GLU A 214 -20.95 20.01 18.95
CA GLU A 214 -21.00 18.90 19.92
C GLU A 214 -20.10 19.09 21.16
N VAL A 215 -19.79 20.33 21.54
CA VAL A 215 -18.73 20.63 22.52
C VAL A 215 -18.95 19.94 23.88
N ARG A 216 -20.19 19.74 24.33
CA ARG A 216 -20.51 19.00 25.57
C ARG A 216 -20.49 17.48 25.46
N SER A 217 -20.57 16.94 24.26
CA SER A 217 -20.52 15.51 23.99
C SER A 217 -19.09 14.99 23.81
N VAL A 218 -18.12 15.91 23.68
CA VAL A 218 -16.70 15.57 23.50
C VAL A 218 -16.07 15.23 24.87
N PRO A 219 -15.38 14.08 25.01
CA PRO A 219 -14.64 13.74 26.22
C PRO A 219 -13.64 14.82 26.62
N ARG A 220 -13.47 15.03 27.93
CA ARG A 220 -12.59 16.09 28.48
C ARG A 220 -11.18 16.05 27.89
N GLU A 221 -10.61 14.88 27.70
CA GLU A 221 -9.25 14.70 27.13
C GLU A 221 -9.13 15.26 25.71
N ARG A 222 -10.19 15.15 24.89
CA ARG A 222 -10.24 15.71 23.54
C ARG A 222 -10.46 17.23 23.55
N LEU A 223 -11.22 17.73 24.52
CA LEU A 223 -11.41 19.17 24.73
C LEU A 223 -10.10 19.90 25.05
N LEU A 224 -9.18 19.25 25.77
CA LEU A 224 -7.84 19.81 26.06
C LEU A 224 -7.03 20.12 24.81
N ASN A 225 -7.30 19.44 23.70
CA ASN A 225 -6.59 19.63 22.43
C ASN A 225 -7.39 20.47 21.41
N THR A 226 -8.57 20.96 21.78
CA THR A 226 -9.47 21.73 20.90
C THR A 226 -10.01 23.00 21.58
N PRO A 227 -9.15 23.84 22.20
CA PRO A 227 -9.59 24.98 22.99
C PRO A 227 -10.36 26.04 22.20
N LEU A 228 -9.96 26.34 20.95
CA LEU A 228 -10.65 27.33 20.13
C LEU A 228 -12.01 26.82 19.64
N LEU A 229 -12.09 25.55 19.21
CA LEU A 229 -13.38 24.92 18.86
C LEU A 229 -14.33 24.86 20.07
N PHE A 230 -13.82 24.49 21.24
CA PHE A 230 -14.58 24.53 22.50
C PHE A 230 -15.13 25.93 22.76
N THR A 231 -14.30 26.96 22.57
CA THR A 231 -14.69 28.35 22.82
C THR A 231 -15.76 28.82 21.84
N ILE A 232 -15.65 28.47 20.56
CA ILE A 232 -16.67 28.77 19.54
C ILE A 232 -17.99 28.11 19.92
N GLY A 233 -18.02 26.80 20.14
CA GLY A 233 -19.26 26.10 20.44
C GLY A 233 -19.88 26.53 21.78
N THR A 234 -19.07 26.73 22.83
CA THR A 234 -19.56 27.26 24.12
C THR A 234 -20.14 28.67 23.96
N THR A 235 -19.56 29.51 23.10
CA THR A 235 -20.12 30.84 22.83
C THR A 235 -21.50 30.73 22.19
N LEU A 236 -21.67 29.84 21.21
CA LEU A 236 -22.95 29.62 20.54
C LEU A 236 -23.99 29.01 21.49
N GLU A 237 -23.59 28.06 22.35
CA GLU A 237 -24.46 27.49 23.38
C GLU A 237 -24.94 28.54 24.39
N LEU A 238 -24.03 29.37 24.90
CA LEU A 238 -24.38 30.44 25.84
C LEU A 238 -25.26 31.50 25.17
N ALA A 239 -25.03 31.76 23.88
CA ALA A 239 -25.86 32.67 23.09
C ALA A 239 -27.25 32.09 22.80
N ALA A 240 -27.40 30.77 22.71
CA ALA A 240 -28.68 30.11 22.47
C ALA A 240 -29.58 30.03 23.73
N LEU A 241 -29.05 30.33 24.92
CA LEU A 241 -29.85 30.35 26.15
C LEU A 241 -30.98 31.38 26.09
N PRO A 242 -32.10 31.17 26.82
CA PRO A 242 -33.14 32.17 27.01
C PRO A 242 -32.56 33.47 27.59
N ASP A 243 -33.16 34.62 27.26
CA ASP A 243 -32.64 35.95 27.63
C ASP A 243 -32.39 36.11 29.14
N GLU A 244 -33.19 35.43 29.98
CA GLU A 244 -33.08 35.42 31.44
C GLU A 244 -31.81 34.71 31.96
N ALA A 245 -31.32 33.70 31.24
CA ALA A 245 -30.17 32.88 31.61
C ALA A 245 -28.92 33.20 30.75
N ARG A 246 -29.09 33.98 29.68
CA ARG A 246 -28.01 34.35 28.77
C ARG A 246 -27.06 35.34 29.46
N PRO A 247 -25.76 35.05 29.54
CA PRO A 247 -24.80 36.02 30.04
C PRO A 247 -24.75 37.26 29.11
N PRO A 248 -24.51 38.46 29.65
CA PRO A 248 -24.53 39.70 28.85
C PRO A 248 -23.47 39.73 27.75
N LYS A 249 -22.37 38.97 27.94
CA LYS A 249 -21.31 38.77 26.94
C LYS A 249 -20.96 37.27 26.83
N PRO A 250 -21.66 36.51 25.97
CA PRO A 250 -21.45 35.08 25.81
C PRO A 250 -20.02 34.71 25.41
N ALA A 251 -19.42 35.42 24.45
CA ALA A 251 -18.06 35.13 23.99
C ALA A 251 -17.00 35.31 25.09
N HIS A 252 -17.12 36.40 25.84
CA HIS A 252 -16.24 36.69 26.97
C HIS A 252 -16.34 35.63 28.07
N SER A 253 -17.55 35.15 28.33
CA SER A 253 -17.81 34.08 29.31
C SER A 253 -17.23 32.75 28.85
N ALA A 254 -17.40 32.39 27.57
CA ALA A 254 -16.82 31.18 26.99
C ALA A 254 -15.29 31.17 27.02
N ILE A 255 -14.64 32.30 26.68
CA ILE A 255 -13.18 32.44 26.77
C ILE A 255 -12.71 32.29 28.22
N GLY A 256 -13.44 32.88 29.18
CA GLY A 256 -13.17 32.73 30.60
C GLY A 256 -13.24 31.27 31.05
N LEU A 257 -14.29 30.55 30.63
CA LEU A 257 -14.46 29.12 30.92
C LEU A 257 -13.33 28.27 30.31
N CYS A 258 -12.95 28.52 29.06
CA CYS A 258 -11.87 27.79 28.40
C CYS A 258 -10.54 28.00 29.14
N ARG A 259 -10.20 29.23 29.51
CA ARG A 259 -8.96 29.53 30.25
C ARG A 259 -8.92 28.91 31.63
N ALA A 260 -10.07 28.73 32.28
CA ALA A 260 -10.16 28.12 33.59
C ALA A 260 -10.05 26.59 33.56
N HIS A 261 -10.51 25.93 32.49
CA HIS A 261 -10.70 24.47 32.50
C HIS A 261 -9.90 23.69 31.46
N ILE A 262 -9.40 24.35 30.41
CA ILE A 262 -8.82 23.70 29.23
C ILE A 262 -7.38 24.19 29.01
N GLN A 263 -7.21 25.37 28.41
CA GLN A 263 -5.90 25.90 28.05
C GLN A 263 -5.95 27.42 27.85
N HIS A 264 -4.77 28.05 27.85
CA HIS A 264 -4.64 29.45 27.48
C HIS A 264 -4.92 29.67 25.99
N ILE A 265 -5.95 30.46 25.68
CA ILE A 265 -6.19 31.02 24.35
C ILE A 265 -5.73 32.48 24.34
N ASP A 266 -5.00 32.88 23.31
CA ASP A 266 -4.58 34.26 23.10
C ASP A 266 -5.78 35.20 23.02
N LYS A 267 -5.66 36.38 23.65
CA LYS A 267 -6.73 37.40 23.65
C LYS A 267 -6.93 38.02 22.26
N ASN A 268 -5.85 38.10 21.50
CA ASN A 268 -5.81 38.72 20.18
C ASN A 268 -5.42 37.64 19.19
N THR A 269 -6.23 37.46 18.15
CA THR A 269 -5.99 36.46 17.12
C THR A 269 -6.12 37.14 15.77
N ASP A 270 -5.07 37.04 14.95
CA ASP A 270 -5.15 37.46 13.56
C ASP A 270 -5.92 36.44 12.72
N ARG A 271 -6.48 36.85 11.58
CA ARG A 271 -7.29 35.99 10.71
C ARG A 271 -6.56 34.70 10.32
N ARG A 272 -5.29 34.81 9.92
CA ARG A 272 -4.45 33.65 9.61
C ARG A 272 -4.27 32.74 10.82
N GLN A 273 -3.92 33.31 11.98
CA GLN A 273 -3.70 32.56 13.22
C GLN A 273 -4.98 31.83 13.68
N PHE A 274 -6.15 32.45 13.49
CA PHE A 274 -7.44 31.84 13.78
C PHE A 274 -7.68 30.59 12.92
N VAL A 275 -7.49 30.71 11.60
CA VAL A 275 -7.66 29.58 10.67
C VAL A 275 -6.64 28.48 10.96
N GLU A 276 -5.36 28.84 11.17
CA GLU A 276 -4.29 27.88 11.50
C GLU A 276 -4.62 27.08 12.76
N THR A 277 -5.08 27.76 13.81
CA THR A 277 -5.43 27.13 15.08
C THR A 277 -6.61 26.18 14.91
N ILE A 278 -7.70 26.59 14.24
CA ILE A 278 -8.85 25.72 13.97
C ILE A 278 -8.44 24.49 13.15
N VAL A 279 -7.65 24.69 12.10
CA VAL A 279 -7.19 23.60 11.23
C VAL A 279 -6.36 22.61 12.03
N HIS A 280 -5.43 23.08 12.87
CA HIS A 280 -4.60 22.21 13.68
C HIS A 280 -5.40 21.46 14.74
N GLU A 281 -6.28 22.14 15.48
CA GLU A 281 -7.17 21.50 16.46
C GLU A 281 -8.03 20.43 15.80
N THR A 282 -8.69 20.77 14.69
CA THR A 282 -9.61 19.86 13.99
C THR A 282 -8.89 18.68 13.37
N ALA A 283 -7.78 18.91 12.66
CA ALA A 283 -7.01 17.85 12.03
C ALA A 283 -6.43 16.87 13.06
N ASN A 284 -5.90 17.39 14.18
CA ASN A 284 -5.39 16.54 15.26
C ASN A 284 -6.51 15.72 15.91
N ASP A 285 -7.68 16.30 16.14
CA ASP A 285 -8.83 15.61 16.71
C ASP A 285 -9.35 14.50 15.77
N CYS A 286 -9.51 14.80 14.48
CA CYS A 286 -9.92 13.81 13.48
C CYS A 286 -8.91 12.66 13.35
N MET A 287 -7.61 12.96 13.34
CA MET A 287 -6.55 11.97 13.35
C MET A 287 -6.59 11.08 14.58
N ALA A 288 -6.83 11.65 15.78
CA ALA A 288 -6.96 10.88 17.01
C ALA A 288 -8.17 9.93 16.98
N ILE A 289 -9.30 10.37 16.41
CA ILE A 289 -10.49 9.54 16.22
C ILE A 289 -10.20 8.39 15.24
N MET A 290 -9.51 8.67 14.13
CA MET A 290 -9.21 7.66 13.12
C MET A 290 -8.19 6.62 13.61
N ALA A 291 -7.17 7.06 14.36
CA ALA A 291 -6.16 6.18 14.94
C ALA A 291 -6.71 5.27 16.06
N THR A 292 -7.81 5.66 16.72
CA THR A 292 -8.44 4.86 17.79
C THR A 292 -9.54 3.93 17.27
N ARG A 293 -9.92 4.03 15.99
CA ARG A 293 -10.83 3.05 15.39
C ARG A 293 -10.09 1.73 15.19
N PRO A 294 -10.56 0.61 15.76
CA PRO A 294 -10.01 -0.69 15.40
C PRO A 294 -10.22 -0.91 13.90
N ASP A 295 -9.20 -1.40 13.22
CA ASP A 295 -9.31 -1.89 11.84
C ASP A 295 -10.41 -2.96 11.79
N ILE A 296 -11.62 -2.56 11.39
CA ILE A 296 -12.66 -3.50 10.99
C ILE A 296 -12.25 -3.98 9.60
N THR A 297 -11.21 -4.82 9.56
CA THR A 297 -10.89 -5.62 8.39
C THR A 297 -11.91 -6.76 8.36
N SER A 298 -12.92 -6.59 7.50
CA SER A 298 -13.80 -7.66 7.02
C SER A 298 -13.21 -8.32 5.79
#